data_AF-A0A517YKS4-F1
#
_entry.id   AF-A0A517YKS4-F1
#
_cell.length_a   1.000
_cell.length_b   1.000
_cell.length_c   1.000
_cell.angle_alpha   90.00
_cell.angle_beta   90.00
_cell.angle_gamma   90.00
#
_symmetry.space_group_name_H-M   'P 1'
#
loop_
_entity.id
_entity.type
_entity.pdbx_description
1 polymer ?
#
loop_
_entity_poly.entity_id
_entity_poly.type
_entity_poly.pdbx_seq_one_letter_code
_entity_poly.pdbx_strand_id
1 'polypeptide(L)'
;MPTTRTAAPILVAILMILQVLYVGSYLVMVDPYLGGRSFAVESDGVRCQDGYWNGGDWAWRLFWPLEQIDRKVRPEAWDVFKTLITK
;
A
#
# COMPACT_ATOMS: atom_id res chain seq x y z
N MET A 1 -3.28 -48.84 -10.36
CA MET A 1 -3.70 -47.95 -9.26
C MET A 1 -3.57 -46.51 -9.72
N PRO A 2 -4.66 -45.73 -9.81
CA PRO A 2 -4.57 -44.32 -10.16
C PRO A 2 -4.02 -43.55 -8.94
N THR A 3 -2.86 -42.92 -9.07
CA THR A 3 -2.34 -41.99 -8.06
C THR A 3 -2.87 -40.60 -8.35
N THR A 4 -3.77 -40.09 -7.51
CA THR A 4 -4.24 -38.71 -7.57
C THR A 4 -3.11 -37.79 -7.12
N ARG A 5 -2.36 -37.19 -8.06
CA ARG A 5 -1.39 -36.14 -7.73
C ARG A 5 -2.16 -34.87 -7.45
N THR A 6 -2.30 -34.51 -6.18
CA THR A 6 -2.99 -33.28 -5.78
C THR A 6 -2.04 -32.09 -5.99
N ALA A 7 -2.49 -31.07 -6.75
CA ALA A 7 -1.75 -29.82 -6.94
C ALA A 7 -1.85 -28.86 -5.74
N ALA A 8 -2.61 -29.23 -4.71
CA ALA A 8 -2.82 -28.46 -3.47
C ALA A 8 -1.54 -27.85 -2.86
N PRO A 9 -0.43 -28.59 -2.67
CA PRO A 9 0.78 -27.99 -2.08
C PRO A 9 1.37 -26.86 -2.94
N ILE A 10 1.30 -26.99 -4.28
CA ILE A 10 1.80 -25.96 -5.20
C ILE A 10 0.91 -24.72 -5.15
N LEU A 11 -0.41 -24.90 -5.11
CA LEU A 11 -1.36 -23.79 -4.99
C LEU A 11 -1.17 -23.02 -3.69
N VAL A 12 -0.98 -23.72 -2.57
CA VAL A 12 -0.70 -23.10 -1.26
C VAL A 12 0.59 -22.29 -1.32
N ALA A 13 1.65 -22.83 -1.91
CA ALA A 13 2.92 -22.11 -2.05
C ALA A 13 2.77 -20.82 -2.88
N ILE A 14 2.04 -20.88 -4.00
CA ILE A 14 1.79 -19.71 -4.85
C ILE A 14 1.00 -18.64 -4.08
N LEU A 15 -0.05 -19.04 -3.35
CA LEU A 15 -0.86 -18.11 -2.56
C LEU A 15 -0.04 -17.44 -1.44
N MET A 16 0.88 -18.17 -0.80
CA MET A 16 1.78 -17.60 0.20
C MET A 16 2.77 -16.61 -0.42
N ILE A 17 3.37 -16.95 -1.56
CA ILE A 17 4.28 -16.04 -2.27
C ILE A 17 3.54 -14.77 -2.71
N LEU A 18 2.31 -14.91 -3.19
CA LEU A 18 1.50 -13.77 -3.64
C LEU A 18 1.22 -12.78 -2.50
N GLN A 19 0.93 -13.28 -1.29
CA GLN A 19 0.76 -12.44 -0.09
C GLN A 19 2.03 -11.64 0.23
N VAL A 20 3.19 -12.32 0.23
CA VAL A 20 4.48 -11.67 0.50
C VAL A 20 4.80 -10.62 -0.55
N LEU A 21 4.57 -10.92 -1.83
CA LEU A 21 4.75 -9.97 -2.92
C LEU A 21 3.81 -8.78 -2.82
N TYR A 22 2.55 -8.99 -2.44
CA TYR A 22 1.56 -7.93 -2.26
C TYR A 22 1.98 -6.96 -1.15
N VAL A 23 2.37 -7.48 0.02
CA VAL A 23 2.82 -6.65 1.15
C VAL A 23 4.17 -5.99 0.85
N GLY A 24 5.10 -6.71 0.21
CA GLY A 24 6.40 -6.15 -0.17
C GLY A 24 6.27 -5.01 -1.19
N SER A 25 5.38 -5.16 -2.18
CA SER A 25 5.10 -4.10 -3.16
C SER A 25 4.53 -2.85 -2.49
N TYR A 26 3.64 -3.02 -1.53
CA TYR A 26 3.11 -1.91 -0.73
C TYR A 26 4.21 -1.15 0.01
N LEU A 27 5.12 -1.85 0.70
CA LEU A 27 6.18 -1.21 1.49
C LEU A 27 7.18 -0.41 0.64
N VAL A 28 7.44 -0.85 -0.58
CA VAL A 28 8.32 -0.11 -1.52
C VAL A 28 7.64 1.14 -2.06
N MET A 29 6.32 1.11 -2.14
CA MET A 29 5.54 2.08 -2.92
C MET A 29 4.88 3.14 -2.06
N VAL A 30 4.56 2.81 -0.80
CA VAL A 30 3.97 3.72 0.15
C VAL A 30 5.02 4.69 0.68
N ASP A 31 4.75 5.98 0.55
CA ASP A 31 5.48 7.01 1.26
C ASP A 31 4.53 7.66 2.28
N PRO A 32 4.63 7.30 3.57
CA PRO A 32 3.72 7.82 4.58
C PRO A 32 3.94 9.33 4.82
N TYR A 33 5.09 9.89 4.40
CA TYR A 33 5.39 11.33 4.55
C TYR A 33 4.65 12.21 3.54
N LEU A 34 4.27 11.66 2.38
CA LEU A 34 3.43 12.37 1.41
C LEU A 34 1.97 12.45 1.88
N GLY A 35 1.65 11.85 3.03
CA GLY A 35 0.29 11.49 3.40
C GLY A 35 -0.25 10.45 2.41
N GLY A 36 -1.42 9.87 2.67
CA GLY A 36 -2.04 9.02 1.66
C GLY A 36 -2.55 9.83 0.48
N ARG A 37 -3.81 9.66 0.11
CA ARG A 37 -4.44 10.55 -0.87
C ARG A 37 -4.58 11.96 -0.27
N SER A 38 -3.69 12.87 -0.67
CA SER A 38 -3.63 14.24 -0.21
C SER A 38 -4.26 15.16 -1.27
N PHE A 39 -5.25 15.95 -0.89
CA PHE A 39 -5.83 16.94 -1.80
C PHE A 39 -5.01 18.22 -1.69
N ALA A 40 -4.16 18.48 -2.69
CA ALA A 40 -3.45 19.73 -2.83
C ALA A 40 -4.38 20.74 -3.53
N VAL A 41 -4.58 21.91 -2.93
CA VAL A 41 -5.26 23.03 -3.60
C VAL A 41 -4.20 23.81 -4.35
N GLU A 42 -4.20 23.69 -5.68
CA GLU A 42 -3.36 24.50 -6.56
C GLU A 42 -4.16 25.67 -7.13
N SER A 43 -3.47 26.67 -7.67
CA SER A 43 -4.08 27.87 -8.28
C SER A 43 -5.04 27.54 -9.43
N ASP A 44 -4.91 26.35 -10.05
CA ASP A 44 -5.74 25.89 -11.16
C ASP A 44 -6.83 24.86 -10.73
N GLY A 45 -6.95 24.56 -9.43
CA GLY A 45 -7.97 23.63 -8.90
C GLY A 45 -7.46 22.67 -7.81
N VAL A 46 -8.30 21.73 -7.40
CA VAL A 46 -7.93 20.69 -6.43
C VAL A 46 -7.27 19.53 -7.16
N ARG A 47 -5.98 19.30 -6.92
CA ARG A 47 -5.26 18.11 -7.38
C ARG A 47 -5.23 17.05 -6.30
N CYS A 48 -5.49 15.82 -6.74
CA CYS A 48 -5.32 14.65 -5.90
C CYS A 48 -3.87 14.20 -6.04
N GLN A 49 -3.05 14.44 -5.02
CA GLN A 49 -1.69 13.93 -4.96
C GLN A 49 -1.70 12.58 -4.24
N ASP A 50 -1.35 11.52 -4.97
CA ASP A 50 -1.29 10.18 -4.42
C ASP A 50 0.02 10.03 -3.62
N GLY A 51 -0.07 9.58 -2.37
CA GLY A 51 1.04 9.23 -1.48
C GLY A 51 1.90 8.03 -1.90
N TYR A 52 1.89 7.71 -3.18
CA TYR A 52 2.57 6.54 -3.75
C TYR A 52 3.68 7.00 -4.66
N TRP A 53 4.89 6.49 -4.43
CA TRP A 53 6.09 6.91 -5.17
C TRP A 53 5.95 6.69 -6.68
N ASN A 54 5.32 5.59 -7.13
CA ASN A 54 5.25 5.27 -8.57
C ASN A 54 4.13 4.30 -9.00
N GLY A 55 2.85 4.70 -8.88
CA GLY A 55 1.76 3.92 -9.53
C GLY A 55 0.44 4.62 -9.80
N GLY A 56 0.42 5.95 -9.70
CA GLY A 56 -0.73 6.78 -10.03
C GLY A 56 -2.03 6.35 -9.34
N ASP A 57 -3.15 6.71 -9.96
CA ASP A 57 -4.50 6.52 -9.40
C ASP A 57 -4.85 5.05 -9.06
N TRP A 58 -4.20 4.08 -9.71
CA TRP A 58 -4.50 2.66 -9.51
C TRP A 58 -3.86 2.09 -8.24
N ALA A 59 -2.70 2.62 -7.83
CA ALA A 59 -1.99 2.18 -6.64
C ALA A 59 -2.86 2.33 -5.39
N TRP A 60 -3.52 3.49 -5.27
CA TRP A 60 -4.49 3.74 -4.21
C TRP A 60 -5.54 2.64 -4.15
N ARG A 61 -6.20 2.31 -5.26
CA ARG A 61 -7.29 1.32 -5.24
C ARG A 61 -6.83 -0.05 -4.79
N LEU A 62 -5.62 -0.45 -5.21
CA LEU A 62 -5.07 -1.77 -4.93
C LEU A 62 -4.57 -1.89 -3.49
N PHE A 63 -3.95 -0.83 -2.95
CA PHE A 63 -3.30 -0.84 -1.65
C PHE A 63 -4.13 -0.20 -0.54
N TRP A 64 -5.26 0.44 -0.85
CA TRP A 64 -6.11 1.11 0.13
C TRP A 64 -6.47 0.24 1.33
N PRO A 65 -6.89 -1.04 1.18
CA PRO A 65 -7.22 -1.87 2.33
C PRO A 65 -6.01 -2.10 3.25
N LEU A 66 -4.82 -2.30 2.67
CA LEU A 66 -3.58 -2.49 3.41
C LEU A 66 -3.12 -1.19 4.07
N GLU A 67 -3.34 -0.06 3.40
CA GLU A 67 -3.10 1.29 3.95
C GLU A 67 -3.96 1.57 5.18
N GLN A 68 -5.24 1.16 5.18
CA GLN A 68 -6.09 1.31 6.36
C GLN A 68 -5.58 0.50 7.56
N ILE A 69 -5.00 -0.68 7.31
CA ILE A 69 -4.37 -1.48 8.35
C ILE A 69 -3.10 -0.78 8.83
N ASP A 70 -2.25 -0.33 7.93
CA ASP A 70 -0.99 0.32 8.28
C ASP A 70 -1.20 1.59 9.11
N ARG A 71 -2.17 2.44 8.74
CA ARG A 71 -2.55 3.64 9.51
C ARG A 71 -3.01 3.33 10.93
N LYS A 72 -3.61 2.15 11.16
CA LYS A 72 -4.02 1.70 12.49
C LYS A 72 -2.85 1.14 13.29
N VAL A 73 -1.90 0.48 12.62
CA VAL A 73 -0.74 -0.16 13.26
C VAL A 73 0.36 0.86 13.56
N ARG A 74 0.56 1.87 12.69
CA ARG A 74 1.62 2.88 12.78
C ARG A 74 1.08 4.30 12.61
N PRO A 75 0.13 4.76 13.44
CA PRO A 75 -0.50 6.07 13.28
C PRO A 75 0.52 7.23 13.24
N GLU A 76 1.61 7.13 14.00
CA GLU A 76 2.69 8.11 14.04
C GLU A 76 3.46 8.28 12.72
N ALA A 77 3.56 7.22 11.91
CA ALA A 77 4.22 7.30 10.61
C ALA A 77 3.40 8.15 9.62
N TRP A 78 2.08 8.21 9.81
CA TRP A 78 1.12 8.87 8.92
C TRP A 78 0.73 10.29 9.39
N ASP A 79 1.26 10.75 10.53
CA ASP A 79 0.91 12.02 11.16
C ASP A 79 1.78 13.18 10.61
N VAL A 80 1.59 13.52 9.32
CA VAL A 80 2.39 14.49 8.54
C VAL A 80 2.61 15.83 9.28
N PHE A 81 1.63 16.26 10.08
CA PHE A 81 1.67 17.51 10.83
C PHE A 81 2.65 17.51 12.01
N LYS A 82 2.87 16.36 12.68
CA LYS A 82 3.83 16.29 13.79
C LYS A 82 5.27 16.29 13.30
N THR A 83 5.53 15.67 12.15
CA THR A 83 6.89 15.45 11.67
C THR A 83 7.52 16.73 11.10
N LEU A 84 6.71 17.66 10.57
CA LEU A 84 7.18 18.96 10.06
C LEU A 84 7.51 19.98 11.15
N ILE A 85 6.93 19.85 12.34
CA ILE A 85 7.17 20.76 13.48
C ILE A 85 8.38 20.32 14.32
N THR A 86 8.81 19.07 14.20
CA THR A 86 9.88 18.47 15.03
C THR A 86 11.24 18.39 14.32
N LYS A 87 11.42 19.09 13.18
CA LYS A 87 12.70 19.20 12.46
C LYS A 87 13.28 20.60 12.56
#